data_AF-A0A846DGW0-F1
#
_entry.id   AF-A0A846DGW0-F1
#
_cell.length_a   1.000
_cell.length_b   1.000
_cell.length_c   1.000
_cell.angle_alpha   90.00
_cell.angle_beta   90.00
_cell.angle_gamma   90.00
#
_symmetry.space_group_name_H-M   'P 1'
#
loop_
_entity.id
_entity.type
_entity.pdbx_description
1 polymer ?
#
loop_
_entity_poly.entity_id
_entity_poly.type
_entity_poly.pdbx_seq_one_letter_code
_entity_poly.pdbx_strand_id
1 'polypeptide(L)'
;MLPRTSLGTLGLVIGGLLTVIGFVAYATDNATLNLVGFFYGIPILLGGLALKAAELKPVELSQPTIPEVLTLREQSATPIQNQIRKDVMRYRYGQQAHLDSSLESLGLSPTDEERPVLMGLRETSVDGAYALILEFDSPLIPFETWLKKQEKLEKFFGPGIKVDLTQLEEDQVDVALVAMPEESTSV
;
A
#
# COMPACT_ATOMS: atom_id res chain seq x y z
N MET A 1 -4.19 13.94 -1.85
CA MET A 1 -5.03 12.90 -2.49
C MET A 1 -4.34 12.49 -3.78
N LEU A 2 -3.39 11.55 -3.71
CA LEU A 2 -2.77 10.96 -4.91
C LEU A 2 -3.55 9.67 -5.22
N PRO A 3 -3.96 9.46 -6.47
CA PRO A 3 -5.23 8.85 -6.74
C PRO A 3 -5.09 7.33 -6.70
N ARG A 4 -6.21 6.63 -6.50
CA ARG A 4 -6.38 5.21 -6.85
C ARG A 4 -6.21 4.96 -8.36
N THR A 5 -5.42 5.75 -9.08
CA THR A 5 -5.18 5.65 -10.51
C THR A 5 -3.75 5.20 -10.76
N SER A 6 -3.63 4.12 -11.51
CA SER A 6 -2.38 3.58 -11.99
C SER A 6 -1.72 4.55 -12.99
N LEU A 7 -0.51 5.03 -12.69
CA LEU A 7 0.33 5.82 -13.60
C LEU A 7 0.77 4.98 -14.80
N GLY A 8 1.02 3.68 -14.60
CA GLY A 8 1.28 2.76 -15.70
C GLY A 8 0.12 2.73 -16.69
N THR A 9 -1.10 2.52 -16.18
CA THR A 9 -2.32 2.51 -17.00
C THR A 9 -2.56 3.86 -17.68
N LEU A 10 -2.32 4.97 -16.97
CA LEU A 10 -2.42 6.30 -17.55
C LEU A 10 -1.43 6.50 -18.71
N GLY A 11 -0.16 6.11 -18.52
CA GLY A 11 0.87 6.16 -19.56
C GLY A 11 0.53 5.26 -20.75
N LEU A 12 -0.04 4.08 -20.51
CA LEU A 12 -0.51 3.18 -21.58
C LEU A 12 -1.65 3.81 -22.40
N VAL A 13 -2.63 4.43 -21.74
CA VAL A 13 -3.77 5.05 -22.43
C VAL A 13 -3.32 6.27 -23.24
N ILE A 14 -2.58 7.19 -22.62
CA ILE A 14 -2.12 8.42 -23.29
C ILE A 14 -1.11 8.08 -24.39
N GLY A 15 -0.10 7.28 -24.06
CA GLY A 15 0.94 6.85 -25.00
C GLY A 15 0.36 6.04 -26.15
N GLY A 16 -0.57 5.13 -25.86
CA GLY A 16 -1.27 4.33 -26.86
C GLY A 16 -2.08 5.19 -27.82
N LEU A 17 -2.86 6.15 -27.31
CA LEU A 17 -3.63 7.08 -28.15
C LEU A 17 -2.73 7.91 -29.06
N LEU A 18 -1.67 8.51 -28.51
CA LEU A 18 -0.70 9.31 -29.28
C LEU A 18 0.02 8.47 -30.34
N THR A 19 0.37 7.22 -30.00
CA THR A 19 1.02 6.30 -30.93
C THR A 19 0.08 5.94 -32.09
N VAL A 20 -1.20 5.63 -31.80
CA VAL A 20 -2.21 5.36 -32.84
C VAL A 20 -2.41 6.58 -33.73
N ILE A 21 -2.54 7.78 -33.15
CA ILE A 21 -2.62 9.04 -33.93
C ILE A 21 -1.39 9.19 -34.83
N GLY A 22 -0.19 8.89 -34.31
CA GLY A 22 1.06 8.92 -35.10
C GLY A 22 1.02 7.97 -36.31
N PHE A 23 0.50 6.76 -36.14
CA PHE A 23 0.33 5.79 -37.24
C PHE A 23 -0.73 6.25 -38.26
N VAL A 24 -1.87 6.78 -37.81
CA VAL A 24 -2.89 7.34 -38.73
C VAL A 24 -2.31 8.53 -39.50
N ALA A 25 -1.62 9.43 -38.82
CA ALA A 25 -0.97 10.59 -39.44
C ALA A 25 0.06 10.16 -40.49
N TYR A 26 0.86 9.14 -40.20
CA TYR A 26 1.79 8.53 -41.16
C TYR A 26 1.08 8.03 -42.42
N ALA A 27 -0.01 7.28 -42.25
CA ALA A 27 -0.80 6.73 -43.37
C ALA A 27 -1.52 7.80 -44.21
N THR A 28 -1.67 9.02 -43.68
CA THR A 28 -2.31 10.17 -44.36
C THR A 28 -1.31 11.25 -44.80
N ASP A 29 0.00 10.95 -44.80
CA ASP A 29 1.10 11.86 -45.16
C ASP A 29 1.16 13.16 -44.32
N ASN A 30 0.63 13.15 -43.10
CA ASN A 30 0.72 14.28 -42.16
C ASN A 30 1.98 14.17 -41.30
N ALA A 31 3.10 14.68 -41.84
CA ALA A 31 4.42 14.57 -41.22
C ALA A 31 4.51 15.24 -39.83
N THR A 32 3.87 16.40 -39.63
CA THR A 32 3.93 17.12 -38.35
C THR A 32 3.24 16.33 -37.23
N LEU A 33 2.04 15.81 -37.49
CA LEU A 33 1.30 15.04 -36.49
C LEU A 33 1.92 13.66 -36.26
N ASN A 34 2.47 13.05 -37.31
CA ASN A 34 3.24 11.81 -37.19
C ASN A 34 4.44 11.97 -36.25
N LEU A 35 5.22 13.04 -36.43
CA LEU A 35 6.38 13.34 -35.59
C LEU A 35 6.00 13.43 -34.12
N VAL A 36 4.95 14.19 -33.80
CA VAL A 36 4.44 14.34 -32.43
C VAL A 36 3.96 12.98 -31.88
N GLY A 37 3.18 12.23 -32.66
CA GLY A 37 2.66 10.94 -32.26
C GLY A 37 3.76 9.93 -31.93
N PHE A 38 4.84 9.88 -32.72
CA PHE A 38 5.94 8.95 -32.47
C PHE A 38 6.92 9.43 -31.40
N PHE A 39 7.37 10.69 -31.44
CA PHE A 39 8.36 11.20 -30.48
C PHE A 39 7.86 11.28 -29.05
N TYR A 40 6.56 11.51 -28.85
CA TYR A 40 5.97 11.56 -27.52
C TYR A 40 5.17 10.30 -27.21
N GLY A 41 4.37 9.80 -28.16
CA GLY A 41 3.51 8.64 -27.92
C GLY A 41 4.28 7.37 -27.61
N ILE A 42 5.29 7.02 -28.42
CA ILE A 42 6.04 5.77 -28.23
C ILE A 42 6.82 5.79 -26.90
N PRO A 43 7.60 6.84 -26.56
CA PRO A 43 8.26 6.89 -25.25
C PRO A 43 7.30 6.88 -24.06
N ILE A 44 6.16 7.59 -24.14
CA ILE A 44 5.15 7.56 -23.07
C ILE A 44 4.53 6.16 -22.95
N LEU A 45 4.25 5.49 -24.07
CA LEU A 45 3.71 4.14 -24.09
C LEU A 45 4.68 3.13 -23.47
N LEU A 46 5.96 3.19 -23.86
CA LEU A 46 7.01 2.34 -23.29
C LEU A 46 7.22 2.62 -21.80
N GLY A 47 7.22 3.89 -21.40
CA GLY A 47 7.24 4.27 -19.99
C GLY A 47 6.04 3.74 -19.21
N GLY A 48 4.84 3.80 -19.81
CA GLY A 48 3.61 3.23 -19.26
C GLY A 48 3.69 1.71 -19.09
N LEU A 49 4.25 1.00 -20.08
CA LEU A 49 4.49 -0.44 -20.01
C LEU A 49 5.47 -0.79 -18.88
N ALA A 50 6.59 -0.06 -18.79
CA ALA A 50 7.59 -0.26 -17.75
C ALA A 50 7.00 -0.03 -16.34
N LEU A 51 6.26 1.07 -16.15
CA LEU A 51 5.57 1.34 -14.89
C LEU A 51 4.53 0.27 -14.57
N LYS A 52 3.78 -0.21 -15.57
CA LYS A 52 2.77 -1.25 -15.37
C LYS A 52 3.39 -2.57 -14.94
N ALA A 53 4.55 -2.93 -15.50
CA ALA A 53 5.28 -4.13 -15.13
C ALA A 53 5.86 -4.07 -13.70
N ALA A 54 6.20 -2.88 -13.22
CA ALA A 54 6.74 -2.66 -11.89
C ALA A 54 5.67 -2.23 -10.87
N GLU A 55 4.39 -2.34 -11.20
CA GLU A 55 3.28 -1.81 -10.40
C GLU A 55 2.92 -2.73 -9.24
N LEU A 56 2.92 -2.17 -8.04
CA LEU A 56 2.32 -2.78 -6.86
C LEU A 56 0.95 -2.12 -6.60
N LYS A 57 -0.09 -2.96 -6.60
CA LYS A 57 -1.49 -2.50 -6.46
C LYS A 57 -1.78 -2.03 -5.03
N PRO A 58 -2.69 -1.06 -4.85
CA PRO A 58 -3.20 -0.69 -3.54
C PRO A 58 -3.77 -1.89 -2.78
N VAL A 59 -3.55 -1.92 -1.46
CA VAL A 59 -4.30 -2.79 -0.55
C VAL A 59 -5.71 -2.24 -0.38
N GLU A 60 -6.70 -3.12 -0.45
CA GLU A 60 -8.11 -2.77 -0.26
C GLU A 60 -8.53 -2.94 1.20
N LEU A 61 -9.65 -2.29 1.56
CA LEU A 61 -10.27 -2.56 2.84
C LEU A 61 -11.02 -3.88 2.73
N SER A 62 -10.71 -4.85 3.60
CA SER A 62 -11.37 -6.16 3.61
C SER A 62 -12.85 -6.06 3.96
N GLN A 63 -13.19 -5.04 4.76
CA GLN A 63 -14.57 -4.67 5.08
C GLN A 63 -14.78 -3.16 4.98
N PRO A 64 -16.00 -2.70 4.61
CA PRO A 64 -16.32 -1.28 4.65
C PRO A 64 -16.18 -0.71 6.07
N THR A 65 -15.52 0.43 6.20
CA THR A 65 -15.45 1.12 7.50
C THR A 65 -16.81 1.66 7.89
N ILE A 66 -17.31 1.26 9.06
CA ILE A 66 -18.56 1.77 9.61
C ILE A 66 -18.43 3.24 10.05
N PRO A 67 -19.52 4.04 10.00
CA PRO A 67 -19.47 5.48 10.32
C PRO A 67 -18.85 5.82 11.67
N GLU A 68 -19.12 5.03 12.71
CA GLU A 68 -18.58 5.23 14.05
C GLU A 68 -17.03 5.14 14.06
N VAL A 69 -16.48 4.14 13.37
CA VAL A 69 -15.02 3.97 13.26
C VAL A 69 -14.39 5.07 12.40
N LEU A 70 -15.10 5.58 11.39
CA LEU A 70 -14.64 6.75 10.64
C LEU A 70 -14.50 7.99 11.54
N THR A 71 -15.46 8.21 12.45
CA THR A 71 -15.35 9.31 13.41
C THR A 71 -14.19 9.12 14.39
N LEU A 72 -13.96 7.89 14.88
CA LEU A 72 -12.81 7.57 15.72
C LEU A 72 -11.49 7.81 14.98
N ARG A 73 -11.42 7.47 13.70
CA ARG A 73 -10.24 7.74 12.87
C ARG A 73 -9.94 9.23 12.77
N GLU A 74 -10.96 10.05 12.56
CA GLU A 74 -10.79 11.51 12.45
C GLU A 74 -10.39 12.15 13.79
N GLN A 75 -10.81 11.57 14.91
CA GLN A 75 -10.56 12.09 16.25
C GLN A 75 -9.25 11.60 16.88
N SER A 76 -8.89 10.34 16.65
CA SER A 76 -7.88 9.62 17.46
C SER A 76 -6.83 8.85 16.67
N ALA A 77 -6.94 8.76 15.33
CA ALA A 77 -5.91 8.05 14.56
C ALA A 77 -4.58 8.78 14.62
N THR A 78 -3.53 8.04 14.96
CA THR A 78 -2.18 8.58 15.05
C THR A 78 -1.63 8.95 13.66
N PRO A 79 -0.59 9.80 13.60
CA PRO A 79 0.08 10.12 12.35
C PRO A 79 0.58 8.88 11.60
N ILE A 80 1.15 7.90 12.32
CA ILE A 80 1.69 6.67 11.72
C ILE A 80 0.58 5.77 11.15
N GLN A 81 -0.56 5.61 11.84
CA GLN A 81 -1.70 4.85 11.30
C GLN A 81 -2.21 5.47 10.01
N ASN A 82 -2.35 6.81 9.99
CA ASN A 82 -2.76 7.54 8.80
C ASN A 82 -1.74 7.45 7.66
N GLN A 83 -0.45 7.46 7.98
CA GLN A 83 0.63 7.30 7.01
C GLN A 83 0.59 5.91 6.39
N ILE A 84 0.58 4.84 7.20
CA ILE A 84 0.52 3.45 6.74
C ILE A 84 -0.68 3.26 5.81
N ARG A 85 -1.87 3.66 6.26
CA ARG A 85 -3.09 3.56 5.45
C ARG A 85 -2.95 4.25 4.11
N LYS A 86 -2.47 5.51 4.07
CA LYS A 86 -2.26 6.24 2.81
C LYS A 86 -1.18 5.59 1.92
N ASP A 87 -0.16 5.01 2.54
CA ASP A 87 0.99 4.44 1.84
C ASP A 87 0.69 3.11 1.15
N VAL A 88 -0.10 2.26 1.79
CA VAL A 88 -0.47 0.94 1.24
C VAL A 88 -1.73 0.99 0.37
N MET A 89 -2.61 1.97 0.58
CA MET A 89 -3.82 2.18 -0.25
C MET A 89 -3.56 2.98 -1.54
N ARG A 90 -2.30 3.12 -1.98
CA ARG A 90 -1.93 3.78 -3.25
C ARG A 90 -1.06 2.88 -4.11
N TYR A 91 -1.05 3.15 -5.41
CA TYR A 91 -0.14 2.49 -6.33
C TYR A 91 1.31 2.83 -5.98
N ARG A 92 2.15 1.80 -5.95
CA ARG A 92 3.61 1.91 -5.78
C ARG A 92 4.30 1.29 -6.99
N TYR A 93 5.55 1.66 -7.21
CA TYR A 93 6.33 1.17 -8.36
C TYR A 93 7.72 0.75 -7.90
N GLY A 94 8.18 -0.40 -8.40
CA GLY A 94 9.50 -0.95 -8.09
C GLY A 94 9.66 -1.53 -6.69
N GLN A 95 8.55 -1.80 -5.99
CA GLN A 95 8.54 -2.49 -4.70
C GLN A 95 7.89 -3.86 -4.88
N GLN A 96 8.44 -4.90 -4.24
CA GLN A 96 7.91 -6.26 -4.34
C GLN A 96 6.66 -6.46 -3.48
N ALA A 97 6.64 -5.83 -2.30
CA ALA A 97 5.52 -5.92 -1.36
C ALA A 97 5.28 -4.58 -0.64
N HIS A 98 4.09 -4.43 -0.04
CA HIS A 98 3.82 -3.33 0.86
C HIS A 98 4.59 -3.52 2.16
N LEU A 99 5.05 -2.42 2.75
CA LEU A 99 5.83 -2.43 4.00
C LEU A 99 7.13 -3.25 3.93
N ASP A 100 7.66 -3.51 2.72
CA ASP A 100 8.87 -4.29 2.45
C ASP A 100 10.03 -3.97 3.41
N SER A 101 10.55 -2.74 3.34
CA SER A 101 11.65 -2.28 4.20
C SER A 101 11.30 -2.31 5.70
N SER A 102 10.02 -2.16 6.04
CA SER A 102 9.57 -2.23 7.43
C SER A 102 9.64 -3.68 7.94
N LEU A 103 9.14 -4.64 7.17
CA LEU A 103 9.21 -6.07 7.49
C LEU A 103 10.66 -6.55 7.58
N GLU A 104 11.53 -6.10 6.67
CA GLU A 104 12.97 -6.36 6.74
C GLU A 104 13.58 -5.81 8.05
N SER A 105 13.30 -4.55 8.39
CA SER A 105 13.78 -3.94 9.64
C SER A 105 13.27 -4.67 10.90
N LEU A 106 12.04 -5.18 10.85
CA LEU A 106 11.44 -5.99 11.90
C LEU A 106 12.02 -7.41 11.96
N GLY A 107 12.73 -7.84 10.91
CA GLY A 107 13.26 -9.19 10.73
C GLY A 107 12.16 -10.21 10.48
N LEU A 108 11.09 -9.78 9.80
CA LEU A 108 9.96 -10.57 9.30
C LEU A 108 10.07 -10.78 7.78
N SER A 109 11.25 -10.60 7.21
CA SER A 109 11.54 -10.86 5.80
C SER A 109 12.94 -11.45 5.67
N PRO A 110 13.18 -12.69 6.18
CA PRO A 110 14.49 -13.33 6.07
C PRO A 110 14.93 -13.52 4.61
N THR A 111 13.97 -13.80 3.73
CA THR A 111 14.13 -13.83 2.28
C THR A 111 12.91 -13.18 1.61
N ASP A 112 13.00 -12.88 0.30
CA ASP A 112 11.87 -12.36 -0.47
C ASP A 112 10.71 -13.37 -0.56
N GLU A 113 11.01 -14.67 -0.59
CA GLU A 113 10.01 -15.75 -0.68
C GLU A 113 9.27 -15.96 0.65
N GLU A 114 9.98 -15.87 1.78
CA GLU A 114 9.41 -16.04 3.11
C GLU A 114 8.68 -14.79 3.63
N ARG A 115 8.71 -13.68 2.88
CA ARG A 115 8.12 -12.42 3.30
C ARG A 115 6.59 -12.51 3.38
N PRO A 116 5.98 -12.09 4.49
CA PRO A 116 4.54 -11.92 4.59
C PRO A 116 4.01 -10.86 3.64
N VAL A 117 2.87 -11.12 3.02
CA VAL A 117 2.22 -10.22 2.06
C VAL A 117 1.02 -9.56 2.71
N LEU A 118 0.95 -8.23 2.69
CA LEU A 118 -0.21 -7.48 3.16
C LEU A 118 -1.37 -7.64 2.17
N MET A 119 -2.39 -8.39 2.56
CA MET A 119 -3.55 -8.72 1.73
C MET A 119 -4.70 -7.73 1.89
N GLY A 120 -4.87 -7.21 3.10
CA GLY A 120 -6.03 -6.39 3.44
C GLY A 120 -5.74 -5.38 4.54
N LEU A 121 -6.62 -4.40 4.62
CA LEU A 121 -6.72 -3.48 5.73
C LEU A 121 -8.11 -3.55 6.34
N ARG A 122 -8.18 -3.45 7.66
CA ARG A 122 -9.46 -3.36 8.37
C ARG A 122 -9.41 -2.25 9.40
N GLU A 123 -10.38 -1.35 9.34
CA GLU A 123 -10.55 -0.30 10.33
C GLU A 123 -11.63 -0.77 11.32
N THR A 124 -11.33 -0.75 12.63
CA THR A 124 -12.28 -1.13 13.69
C THR A 124 -12.12 -0.26 14.94
N SER A 125 -12.94 -0.51 15.95
CA SER A 125 -12.77 -0.01 17.31
C SER A 125 -12.36 -1.13 18.25
N VAL A 126 -11.31 -0.90 19.03
CA VAL A 126 -10.87 -1.78 20.12
C VAL A 126 -10.92 -0.96 21.40
N ASP A 127 -11.74 -1.39 22.37
CA ASP A 127 -11.94 -0.69 23.65
C ASP A 127 -12.29 0.81 23.51
N GLY A 128 -13.03 1.17 22.44
CA GLY A 128 -13.42 2.55 22.14
C GLY A 128 -12.33 3.38 21.44
N ALA A 129 -11.14 2.84 21.22
CA ALA A 129 -10.06 3.48 20.47
C ALA A 129 -10.08 3.08 19.00
N TYR A 130 -9.53 3.93 18.13
CA TYR A 130 -9.33 3.60 16.72
C TYR A 130 -8.25 2.53 16.54
N ALA A 131 -8.57 1.46 15.81
CA ALA A 131 -7.63 0.40 15.47
C ALA A 131 -7.54 0.22 13.95
N LEU A 132 -6.30 0.18 13.45
CA LEU A 132 -5.98 -0.19 12.08
C LEU A 132 -5.37 -1.59 12.08
N ILE A 133 -6.08 -2.55 11.51
CA ILE A 133 -5.64 -3.94 11.38
C ILE A 133 -4.99 -4.12 10.02
N LEU A 134 -3.75 -4.62 10.04
CA LEU A 134 -3.01 -5.05 8.86
C LEU A 134 -3.16 -6.58 8.74
N GLU A 135 -3.77 -7.04 7.66
CA GLU A 135 -4.08 -8.46 7.44
C GLU A 135 -3.00 -9.06 6.54
N PHE A 136 -2.09 -9.86 7.11
CA PHE A 136 -0.98 -10.47 6.39
C PHE A 136 -1.25 -11.94 6.07
N ASP A 137 -0.94 -12.33 4.84
CA ASP A 137 -0.68 -13.71 4.46
C ASP A 137 0.79 -14.04 4.76
N SER A 138 1.04 -15.07 5.56
CA SER A 138 2.31 -15.37 6.22
C SER A 138 2.56 -16.90 6.34
N PRO A 139 2.50 -17.67 5.24
CA PRO A 139 2.59 -19.13 5.27
C PRO A 139 3.96 -19.67 5.70
N LEU A 140 5.01 -18.86 5.56
CA LEU A 140 6.39 -19.28 5.83
C LEU A 140 6.96 -18.70 7.14
N ILE A 141 6.23 -17.80 7.80
CA ILE A 141 6.63 -17.26 9.10
C ILE A 141 5.58 -17.66 10.15
N PRO A 142 5.91 -18.59 11.06
CA PRO A 142 4.99 -19.03 12.10
C PRO A 142 4.53 -17.89 13.00
N PHE A 143 3.28 -17.94 13.46
CA PHE A 143 2.70 -16.94 14.36
C PHE A 143 3.51 -16.73 15.66
N GLU A 144 4.17 -17.77 16.18
CA GLU A 144 5.07 -17.63 17.34
C GLU A 144 6.22 -16.64 17.09
N THR A 145 6.72 -16.55 15.85
CA THR A 145 7.77 -15.60 15.46
C THR A 145 7.24 -14.17 15.48
N TRP A 146 5.98 -13.98 15.08
CA TRP A 146 5.30 -12.70 15.18
C TRP A 146 5.12 -12.27 16.63
N LEU A 147 4.63 -13.17 17.50
CA LEU A 147 4.48 -12.92 18.93
C LEU A 147 5.80 -12.50 19.59
N LYS A 148 6.91 -13.19 19.29
CA LYS A 148 8.26 -12.82 19.78
C LYS A 148 8.71 -11.43 19.34
N LYS A 149 8.11 -10.87 18.29
CA LYS A 149 8.44 -9.55 17.73
C LYS A 149 7.40 -8.47 18.09
N GLN A 150 6.36 -8.78 18.87
CA GLN A 150 5.31 -7.82 19.25
C GLN A 150 5.88 -6.54 19.87
N GLU A 151 6.78 -6.67 20.86
CA GLU A 151 7.42 -5.51 21.49
C GLU A 151 8.26 -4.68 20.49
N LYS A 152 8.90 -5.34 19.53
CA LYS A 152 9.67 -4.67 18.47
C LYS A 152 8.76 -3.94 17.49
N LEU A 153 7.62 -4.53 17.13
CA LEU A 153 6.59 -3.91 16.30
C LEU A 153 6.06 -2.63 16.98
N GLU A 154 5.72 -2.72 18.27
CA GLU A 154 5.22 -1.60 19.05
C GLU A 154 6.23 -0.44 19.08
N LYS A 155 7.50 -0.73 19.36
CA LYS A 155 8.58 0.26 19.30
C LYS A 155 8.80 0.83 17.91
N PHE A 156 8.63 0.02 16.85
CA PHE A 156 8.84 0.44 15.47
C PHE A 156 7.77 1.44 15.00
N PHE A 157 6.50 1.20 15.33
CA PHE A 157 5.42 2.12 14.96
C PHE A 157 5.40 3.38 15.83
N GLY A 158 6.04 3.33 17.00
CA GLY A 158 6.31 4.50 17.83
C GLY A 158 5.25 4.72 18.92
N PRO A 159 5.37 5.83 19.67
CA PRO A 159 4.51 6.09 20.83
C PRO A 159 3.04 6.26 20.42
N GLY A 160 2.14 6.00 21.37
CA GLY A 160 0.70 6.12 21.15
C GLY A 160 0.11 4.99 20.30
N ILE A 161 0.86 3.90 20.08
CA ILE A 161 0.39 2.68 19.43
C ILE A 161 0.63 1.49 20.35
N LYS A 162 -0.43 0.73 20.58
CA LYS A 162 -0.35 -0.64 21.09
C LYS A 162 -0.49 -1.60 19.93
N VAL A 163 0.33 -2.64 19.91
CA VAL A 163 0.25 -3.70 18.89
C VAL A 163 -0.36 -4.94 19.52
N ASP A 164 -1.48 -5.40 18.96
CA ASP A 164 -2.06 -6.70 19.29
C ASP A 164 -1.98 -7.62 18.06
N LEU A 165 -1.61 -8.88 18.29
CA LEU A 165 -1.43 -9.89 17.25
C LEU A 165 -2.48 -10.98 17.39
N THR A 166 -3.15 -11.31 16.30
CA THR A 166 -4.11 -12.41 16.25
C THR A 166 -3.89 -13.26 15.01
N GLN A 167 -4.26 -14.53 15.08
CA GLN A 167 -4.20 -15.48 13.97
C GLN A 167 -5.62 -16.01 13.73
N LEU A 168 -6.22 -15.69 12.58
CA LEU A 168 -7.56 -16.16 12.22
C LEU A 168 -7.50 -17.52 11.51
N GLU A 169 -6.49 -17.71 10.67
CA GLU A 169 -6.21 -18.92 9.91
C GLU A 169 -4.72 -19.27 10.03
N GLU A 170 -4.33 -20.51 9.71
CA GLU A 170 -2.96 -21.01 9.89
C GLU A 170 -1.90 -20.09 9.26
N ASP A 171 -2.19 -19.57 8.07
CA ASP A 171 -1.26 -18.72 7.33
C ASP A 171 -1.59 -17.22 7.45
N GLN A 172 -2.61 -16.81 8.22
CA GLN A 172 -3.02 -15.41 8.31
C GLN A 172 -2.71 -14.79 9.66
N VAL A 173 -2.00 -13.66 9.63
CA VAL A 173 -1.64 -12.89 10.82
C VAL A 173 -2.20 -11.48 10.73
N ASP A 174 -3.03 -11.15 11.71
CA ASP A 174 -3.58 -9.81 11.89
C ASP A 174 -2.69 -9.03 12.87
N VAL A 175 -2.19 -7.88 12.41
CA VAL A 175 -1.45 -6.92 13.23
C VAL A 175 -2.36 -5.72 13.49
N ALA A 176 -2.95 -5.67 14.67
CA ALA A 176 -3.79 -4.56 15.10
C ALA A 176 -2.93 -3.44 15.69
N LEU A 177 -2.92 -2.28 15.02
CA LEU A 177 -2.34 -1.05 15.54
C LEU A 177 -3.45 -0.27 16.24
N VAL A 178 -3.52 -0.36 17.56
CA VAL A 178 -4.54 0.31 18.38
C VAL A 178 -4.00 1.66 18.86
N ALA A 179 -4.75 2.73 18.60
CA ALA A 179 -4.39 4.06 19.08
C ALA A 179 -4.51 4.09 20.62
N MET A 180 -3.43 4.48 21.28
CA MET A 180 -3.45 4.72 22.72
C MET A 180 -3.62 6.22 22.95
N PRO A 181 -4.41 6.64 23.96
CA PRO A 181 -4.36 8.02 24.43
C PRO A 181 -2.91 8.37 24.76
N GLU A 182 -2.42 9.54 24.33
CA GLU A 182 -1.16 10.04 24.89
C GLU A 182 -1.36 10.16 26.41
N GLU A 183 -0.68 9.33 27.20
CA GLU A 183 -0.49 9.65 28.60
C GLU A 183 0.24 10.99 28.62
N SER A 184 -0.49 12.03 29.04
CA SER A 184 0.04 13.35 29.33
C SER A 184 1.26 13.14 30.22
N THR A 185 2.46 13.18 29.65
CA THR A 185 3.69 13.18 30.41
C THR A 185 3.73 14.56 31.06
N SER A 186 3.10 14.66 32.22
CA SER A 186 3.18 15.82 33.10
C SER A 186 4.62 15.91 33.58
N VAL A 187 5.38 16.79 32.95
CA VAL A 187 6.67 17.30 33.44
C VAL A 187 6.41 18.42 34.42
#